data_AF-A0A366S9R0-F1
#
_entry.id   AF-A0A366S9R0-F1
#
_cell.length_a   1.000
_cell.length_b   1.000
_cell.length_c   1.000
_cell.angle_alpha   90.00
_cell.angle_beta   90.00
_cell.angle_gamma   90.00
#
_symmetry.space_group_name_H-M   'P 1'
#
loop_
_entity.id
_entity.type
_entity.pdbx_description
1 polymer ?
#
loop_
_entity_poly.entity_id
_entity_poly.type
_entity_poly.pdbx_seq_one_letter_code
_entity_poly.pdbx_strand_id
1 'polypeptide(L)'
;MFNSFTYSLLVTKNTTQTLCGAPVSDNRTLFVRLNDIMGTLSGIFCLIRFLTKLGYKVPLGMDDLFMLITIIVAIPCIVINSYYLAPAGMGTDIWTLTPTQITDFGYWFYIICMMYFVLQTPLKLTLIFFYLRIFPSTGVRRILWATVAFTVAYGLTFILVIIFQCHPVNHFWLKWDGMHEGSCISVNGIAWSSSAINIAMDLWILGVPLSQLKKMNLDWKKKVGIGMMFSVGVFVTVMSIFRLYACVVAGLSHTNNYSQDYLAMSKWSTIELNVGIWCACMPTLRVLLVRLFPKVLGTSKKYLRYGSKNTGQPTGAKTAGNNNSDDHSKGRNRSGPNPFAGGAEHHIGKTGQSRARVDPIGITCDRTYEVEYGMADDDETYLVHLKTMNHGSKSTNSLPRSEDSV
;
A
#
# COMPACT_ATOMS: atom_id res chain seq x y z
N MET A 1 -21.13 16.55 -51.58
CA MET A 1 -21.60 17.96 -51.45
C MET A 1 -21.68 18.43 -49.99
N PHE A 2 -21.50 17.55 -48.98
CA PHE A 2 -21.35 17.96 -47.57
C PHE A 2 -19.93 18.46 -47.20
N ASN A 3 -18.97 18.28 -48.12
CA ASN A 3 -17.53 18.20 -47.86
C ASN A 3 -16.87 19.53 -47.45
N SER A 4 -17.51 20.67 -47.66
CA SER A 4 -16.99 21.97 -47.21
C SER A 4 -17.55 22.39 -45.84
N PHE A 5 -18.61 21.75 -45.33
CA PHE A 5 -19.40 22.33 -44.25
C PHE A 5 -18.63 22.45 -42.94
N THR A 6 -17.97 21.40 -42.43
CA THR A 6 -17.25 21.45 -41.15
C THR A 6 -16.04 22.39 -41.19
N TYR A 7 -15.24 22.34 -42.26
CA TYR A 7 -14.10 23.25 -42.44
C TYR A 7 -14.56 24.70 -42.60
N SER A 8 -15.54 24.96 -43.48
CA SER A 8 -16.09 26.30 -43.65
C SER A 8 -16.80 26.79 -42.38
N LEU A 9 -17.40 25.93 -41.55
CA LEU A 9 -17.94 26.31 -40.25
C LEU A 9 -16.84 26.74 -39.27
N LEU A 10 -15.72 26.02 -39.20
CA LEU A 10 -14.58 26.41 -38.36
C LEU A 10 -13.97 27.73 -38.84
N VAL A 11 -13.75 27.89 -40.15
CA VAL A 11 -13.24 29.12 -40.75
C VAL A 11 -14.21 30.29 -40.55
N THR A 12 -15.50 30.11 -40.87
CA THR A 12 -16.55 31.13 -40.67
C THR A 12 -16.62 31.54 -39.20
N LYS A 13 -16.61 30.57 -38.27
CA LYS A 13 -16.63 30.86 -36.83
C LYS A 13 -15.39 31.65 -36.39
N ASN A 14 -14.21 31.29 -36.88
CA ASN A 14 -12.97 32.03 -36.62
C ASN A 14 -13.06 33.48 -37.15
N THR A 15 -13.47 33.65 -38.42
CA THR A 15 -13.65 34.97 -39.04
C THR A 15 -14.70 35.81 -38.30
N THR A 16 -15.88 35.26 -38.00
CA THR A 16 -16.94 35.96 -37.24
C THR A 16 -16.45 36.37 -35.86
N GLN A 17 -15.77 35.50 -35.12
CA GLN A 17 -15.30 35.85 -33.78
C GLN A 17 -14.16 36.87 -33.78
N THR A 18 -13.26 36.80 -34.76
CA THR A 18 -12.19 37.79 -34.94
C THR A 18 -12.79 39.15 -35.31
N LEU A 19 -13.80 39.18 -36.19
CA LEU A 19 -14.54 40.40 -36.53
C LEU A 19 -15.33 40.97 -35.33
N CYS A 20 -15.86 40.12 -34.45
CA CYS A 20 -16.55 40.54 -33.23
C CYS A 20 -15.60 40.88 -32.06
N GLY A 21 -14.27 40.80 -32.24
CA GLY A 21 -13.30 41.09 -31.19
C GLY A 21 -13.40 40.17 -29.96
N ALA A 22 -13.86 38.93 -30.15
CA ALA A 22 -14.05 37.99 -29.04
C ALA A 22 -12.70 37.66 -28.36
N PRO A 23 -12.62 37.65 -27.02
CA PRO A 23 -11.37 37.35 -26.32
C PRO A 23 -11.00 35.88 -26.49
N VAL A 24 -9.92 35.61 -27.23
CA VAL A 24 -9.37 34.26 -27.40
C VAL A 24 -8.84 33.75 -26.06
N SER A 25 -9.31 32.58 -25.60
CA SER A 25 -8.94 32.05 -24.30
C SER A 25 -7.76 31.08 -24.44
N ASP A 26 -6.53 31.56 -24.24
CA ASP A 26 -5.34 30.70 -24.17
C ASP A 26 -4.98 30.34 -22.72
N ASN A 27 -5.26 29.09 -22.36
CA ASN A 27 -4.89 28.53 -21.06
C ASN A 27 -3.72 27.51 -21.14
N ARG A 28 -3.06 27.37 -22.30
CA ARG A 28 -1.95 26.41 -22.52
C ARG A 28 -0.83 26.62 -21.50
N THR A 29 -0.39 27.86 -21.33
CA THR A 29 0.70 28.23 -20.42
C THR A 29 0.41 27.85 -18.96
N LEU A 30 -0.85 27.99 -18.52
CA LEU A 30 -1.27 27.60 -17.17
C LEU A 30 -1.27 26.07 -17.01
N PHE A 31 -1.71 25.34 -18.02
CA PHE A 31 -1.69 23.87 -18.03
C PHE A 31 -0.28 23.29 -17.99
N VAL A 32 0.63 23.80 -18.83
CA VAL A 32 2.05 23.39 -18.86
C VAL A 32 2.71 23.64 -17.50
N ARG A 33 2.58 24.85 -16.94
CA ARG A 33 3.13 25.19 -15.61
C ARG A 33 2.60 24.27 -14.52
N LEU A 34 1.31 23.97 -14.51
CA LEU A 34 0.70 23.06 -13.53
C LEU A 34 1.29 21.65 -13.67
N ASN A 35 1.35 21.12 -14.89
CA ASN A 35 1.88 19.79 -15.20
C ASN A 35 3.34 19.64 -14.77
N ASP A 36 4.20 20.59 -15.15
CA ASP A 36 5.63 20.57 -14.86
C ASP A 36 5.93 20.72 -13.36
N ILE A 37 5.23 21.64 -12.66
CA ILE A 37 5.40 21.84 -11.22
C ILE A 37 4.96 20.60 -10.43
N MET A 38 3.77 20.04 -10.74
CA MET A 38 3.29 18.85 -10.05
C MET A 38 4.14 17.62 -10.34
N GLY A 39 4.54 17.42 -11.60
CA GLY A 39 5.41 16.33 -12.02
C GLY A 39 6.78 16.38 -11.35
N THR A 40 7.40 17.57 -11.30
CA THR A 40 8.68 17.79 -10.60
C THR A 40 8.55 17.50 -9.10
N LEU A 41 7.48 17.97 -8.46
CA LEU A 41 7.23 17.72 -7.04
C LEU A 41 7.03 16.22 -6.75
N SER A 42 6.26 15.51 -7.59
CA SER A 42 6.13 14.05 -7.52
C SER A 42 7.47 13.34 -7.65
N GLY A 43 8.32 13.76 -8.60
CA GLY A 43 9.69 13.26 -8.74
C GLY A 43 10.51 13.42 -7.46
N ILE A 44 10.44 14.58 -6.81
CA ILE A 44 11.12 14.85 -5.53
C ILE A 44 10.59 13.93 -4.41
N PHE A 45 9.26 13.78 -4.26
CA PHE A 45 8.67 12.87 -3.27
C PHE A 45 9.12 11.42 -3.46
N CYS A 46 9.19 10.97 -4.71
CA CYS A 46 9.68 9.64 -5.06
C CYS A 46 11.17 9.48 -4.80
N LEU A 47 11.99 10.48 -5.15
CA LEU A 47 13.43 10.48 -4.87
C LEU A 47 13.69 10.38 -3.36
N ILE A 48 12.99 11.18 -2.54
CA ILE A 48 13.03 11.10 -1.07
C ILE A 48 12.67 9.69 -0.60
N ARG A 49 11.62 9.08 -1.14
CA ARG A 49 11.21 7.70 -0.81
C ARG A 49 12.32 6.68 -1.08
N PHE A 50 12.95 6.70 -2.26
CA PHE A 50 14.02 5.75 -2.60
C PHE A 50 15.31 6.02 -1.81
N LEU A 51 15.74 7.28 -1.68
CA LEU A 51 16.91 7.66 -0.87
C LEU A 51 16.73 7.25 0.61
N THR A 52 15.52 7.41 1.16
CA THR A 52 15.19 6.95 2.53
C THR A 52 15.40 5.44 2.66
N LYS A 53 14.86 4.64 1.73
CA LYS A 53 14.95 3.18 1.81
C LYS A 53 16.39 2.69 1.62
N LEU A 54 17.14 3.30 0.69
CA LEU A 54 18.54 2.98 0.45
C LEU A 54 19.43 3.35 1.65
N GLY A 55 19.32 4.58 2.15
CA GLY A 55 20.12 5.08 3.28
C GLY A 55 19.87 4.33 4.60
N TYR A 56 18.63 3.93 4.86
CA TYR A 56 18.28 3.13 6.05
C TYR A 56 18.31 1.61 5.81
N LYS A 57 18.79 1.14 4.65
CA LYS A 57 18.87 -0.29 4.26
C LYS A 57 17.55 -1.05 4.47
N VAL A 58 16.43 -0.40 4.19
CA VAL A 58 15.09 -1.00 4.28
C VAL A 58 14.86 -1.89 3.06
N PRO A 59 14.45 -3.16 3.21
CA PRO A 59 14.25 -4.04 2.06
C PRO A 59 13.16 -3.49 1.14
N LEU A 60 13.50 -3.39 -0.14
CA LEU A 60 12.57 -3.02 -1.21
C LEU A 60 11.46 -4.06 -1.30
N GLY A 61 10.22 -3.60 -1.34
CA GLY A 61 9.05 -4.47 -1.53
C GLY A 61 8.50 -4.38 -2.94
N MET A 62 7.48 -5.19 -3.24
CA MET A 62 6.69 -5.02 -4.47
C MET A 62 6.08 -3.62 -4.57
N ASP A 63 5.80 -2.97 -3.43
CA ASP A 63 5.37 -1.57 -3.36
C ASP A 63 6.40 -0.60 -3.97
N ASP A 64 7.69 -0.90 -3.90
CA ASP A 64 8.74 -0.07 -4.51
C ASP A 64 8.90 -0.32 -6.01
N LEU A 65 8.73 -1.57 -6.44
CA LEU A 65 8.80 -1.95 -7.85
C LEU A 65 7.69 -1.28 -8.67
N PHE A 66 6.43 -1.36 -8.20
CA PHE A 66 5.32 -0.71 -8.89
C PHE A 66 5.41 0.82 -8.84
N MET A 67 5.99 1.41 -7.79
CA MET A 67 6.28 2.85 -7.74
C MET A 67 7.36 3.25 -8.76
N LEU A 68 8.42 2.45 -8.91
CA LEU A 68 9.45 2.69 -9.92
C LEU A 68 8.86 2.64 -11.35
N ILE A 69 8.03 1.63 -11.64
CA ILE A 69 7.29 1.52 -12.92
C ILE A 69 6.40 2.75 -13.13
N THR A 70 5.68 3.18 -12.09
CA THR A 70 4.82 4.38 -12.13
C THR A 70 5.63 5.62 -12.56
N ILE A 71 6.81 5.86 -11.98
CA ILE A 71 7.64 7.04 -12.32
C ILE A 71 8.20 6.94 -13.74
N ILE A 72 8.66 5.76 -14.16
CA ILE A 72 9.18 5.52 -15.51
C ILE A 72 8.11 5.83 -16.58
N VAL A 73 6.83 5.50 -16.30
CA VAL A 73 5.69 5.84 -17.16
C VAL A 73 5.26 7.31 -17.01
N ALA A 74 5.41 7.91 -15.83
CA ALA A 74 5.04 9.31 -15.58
C ALA A 74 5.91 10.29 -16.35
N ILE A 75 7.22 10.03 -16.51
CA ILE A 75 8.15 10.95 -17.18
C ILE A 75 7.73 11.22 -18.64
N PRO A 76 7.52 10.22 -19.52
CA PRO A 76 6.99 10.46 -20.86
C PRO A 76 5.61 11.11 -20.85
N CYS A 77 4.74 10.76 -19.89
CA CYS A 77 3.41 11.37 -19.77
C CYS A 77 3.47 12.89 -19.50
N ILE A 78 4.40 13.34 -18.65
CA ILE A 78 4.66 14.77 -18.40
C ILE A 78 5.19 15.43 -19.68
N VAL A 79 6.18 14.83 -20.34
CA VAL A 79 6.80 15.37 -21.57
C VAL A 79 5.79 15.49 -22.70
N ILE A 80 4.93 14.48 -22.92
CA ILE A 80 3.90 14.49 -23.95
C ILE A 80 2.86 15.59 -23.69
N ASN A 81 2.41 15.76 -22.44
CA ASN A 81 1.50 16.85 -22.08
C ASN A 81 2.10 18.23 -22.38
N SER A 82 3.32 18.49 -21.92
CA SER A 82 3.93 19.84 -21.98
C SER A 82 4.49 20.21 -23.35
N TYR A 83 5.13 19.27 -24.07
CA TYR A 83 5.87 19.57 -25.31
C TYR A 83 5.13 19.19 -26.59
N TYR A 84 4.06 18.39 -26.52
CA TYR A 84 3.34 17.92 -27.72
C TYR A 84 1.86 18.29 -27.67
N LEU A 85 1.14 17.91 -26.61
CA LEU A 85 -0.32 18.12 -26.51
C LEU A 85 -0.70 19.59 -26.27
N ALA A 86 0.03 20.31 -25.42
CA ALA A 86 -0.21 21.73 -25.19
C ALA A 86 0.09 22.60 -26.45
N PRO A 87 1.23 22.44 -27.15
CA PRO A 87 1.47 23.14 -28.42
C PRO A 87 0.48 22.78 -29.54
N ALA A 88 -0.02 21.55 -29.58
CA ALA A 88 -1.03 21.12 -30.56
C ALA A 88 -2.41 21.79 -30.38
N GLY A 89 -2.67 22.47 -29.27
CA GLY A 89 -3.88 23.28 -29.09
C GLY A 89 -4.76 22.97 -27.89
N MET A 90 -4.32 22.11 -26.95
CA MET A 90 -5.05 21.85 -25.71
C MET A 90 -5.26 23.16 -24.92
N GLY A 91 -6.51 23.50 -24.61
CA GLY A 91 -6.85 24.68 -23.82
C GLY A 91 -6.91 26.01 -24.58
N THR A 92 -6.99 25.95 -25.92
CA THR A 92 -7.36 27.05 -26.81
C THR A 92 -8.57 26.70 -27.65
N ASP A 93 -9.30 27.71 -28.10
CA ASP A 93 -10.46 27.58 -28.99
C ASP A 93 -10.15 26.83 -30.30
N ILE A 94 -10.93 25.79 -30.63
CA ILE A 94 -10.59 24.84 -31.70
C ILE A 94 -10.56 25.47 -33.10
N TRP A 95 -11.34 26.52 -33.33
CA TRP A 95 -11.39 27.25 -34.60
C TRP A 95 -10.16 28.14 -34.86
N THR A 96 -9.32 28.36 -33.85
CA THR A 96 -8.04 29.09 -33.99
C THR A 96 -6.88 28.20 -34.45
N LEU A 97 -7.07 26.88 -34.49
CA LEU A 97 -6.05 25.89 -34.81
C LEU A 97 -5.99 25.61 -36.32
N THR A 98 -4.80 25.29 -36.81
CA THR A 98 -4.63 24.77 -38.18
C THR A 98 -5.14 23.33 -38.30
N PRO A 99 -5.56 22.88 -39.51
CA PRO A 99 -5.91 21.48 -39.78
C PRO A 99 -4.91 20.43 -39.26
N THR A 100 -3.61 20.72 -39.37
CA THR A 100 -2.54 19.85 -38.86
C THR A 100 -2.55 19.80 -37.33
N GLN A 101 -2.63 20.95 -36.67
CA GLN A 101 -2.72 21.04 -35.21
C GLN A 101 -3.95 20.31 -34.63
N ILE A 102 -5.11 20.37 -35.29
CA ILE A 102 -6.31 19.63 -34.85
C ILE A 102 -6.07 18.11 -34.91
N THR A 103 -5.40 17.63 -35.97
CA THR A 103 -5.03 16.22 -36.14
C THR A 103 -4.00 15.79 -35.08
N ASP A 104 -2.96 16.59 -34.88
CA ASP A 104 -1.93 16.36 -33.85
C ASP A 104 -2.53 16.36 -32.44
N PHE A 105 -3.44 17.29 -32.13
CA PHE A 105 -4.17 17.32 -30.86
C PHE A 105 -4.95 16.02 -30.64
N GLY A 106 -5.70 15.55 -31.65
CA GLY A 106 -6.42 14.28 -31.58
C GLY A 106 -5.50 13.08 -31.32
N TYR A 107 -4.35 13.05 -32.01
CA TYR A 107 -3.36 11.97 -31.86
C TYR A 107 -2.68 11.99 -30.49
N TRP A 108 -2.18 13.13 -30.02
CA TRP A 108 -1.53 13.23 -28.71
C TRP A 108 -2.51 13.06 -27.55
N PHE A 109 -3.78 13.47 -27.72
CA PHE A 109 -4.84 13.23 -26.74
C PHE A 109 -5.20 11.74 -26.64
N TYR A 110 -5.22 11.01 -27.76
CA TYR A 110 -5.34 9.54 -27.75
C TYR A 110 -4.24 8.87 -26.93
N ILE A 111 -2.97 9.25 -27.18
CA ILE A 111 -1.82 8.71 -26.45
C ILE A 111 -1.92 9.03 -24.95
N ILE A 112 -2.32 10.26 -24.57
CA ILE A 112 -2.40 10.62 -23.15
C ILE A 112 -3.55 9.89 -22.41
N CYS A 113 -4.68 9.66 -23.08
CA CYS A 113 -5.77 8.85 -22.53
C CYS A 113 -5.32 7.40 -22.27
N MET A 114 -4.51 6.82 -23.17
CA MET A 114 -3.91 5.51 -22.92
C MET A 114 -2.90 5.54 -21.76
N MET A 115 -1.98 6.51 -21.74
CA MET A 115 -0.97 6.64 -20.69
C MET A 115 -1.59 6.85 -19.30
N TYR A 116 -2.72 7.53 -19.20
CA TYR A 116 -3.47 7.70 -17.96
C TYR A 116 -3.80 6.35 -17.29
N PHE A 117 -4.40 5.40 -18.01
CA PHE A 117 -4.74 4.08 -17.47
C PHE A 117 -3.51 3.23 -17.16
N VAL A 118 -2.48 3.30 -18.01
CA VAL A 118 -1.19 2.63 -17.82
C VAL A 118 -0.47 3.15 -16.56
N LEU A 119 -0.66 4.41 -16.19
CA LEU A 119 -0.07 5.02 -15.00
C LEU A 119 -0.90 4.80 -13.73
N GLN A 120 -2.23 4.91 -13.84
CA GLN A 120 -3.18 4.73 -12.73
C GLN A 120 -3.12 3.32 -12.12
N THR A 121 -2.94 2.30 -12.96
CA THR A 121 -2.92 0.88 -12.55
C THR A 121 -1.75 0.55 -11.60
N PRO A 122 -0.46 0.76 -11.96
CA PRO A 122 0.68 0.50 -11.07
C PRO A 122 0.70 1.42 -9.83
N LEU A 123 0.14 2.62 -9.93
CA LEU A 123 0.00 3.53 -8.80
C LEU A 123 -0.93 2.95 -7.72
N LYS A 124 -2.11 2.43 -8.10
CA LYS A 124 -3.01 1.73 -7.16
C LYS A 124 -2.41 0.43 -6.64
N LEU A 125 -1.74 -0.34 -7.50
CA LEU A 125 -1.05 -1.57 -7.07
C LEU A 125 0.02 -1.27 -6.00
N THR A 126 0.75 -0.16 -6.10
CA THR A 126 1.69 0.29 -5.07
C THR A 126 1.02 0.40 -3.70
N LEU A 127 -0.16 1.03 -3.61
CA LEU A 127 -0.92 1.18 -2.37
C LEU A 127 -1.41 -0.18 -1.83
N ILE A 128 -1.92 -1.05 -2.71
CA ILE A 128 -2.44 -2.37 -2.33
C ILE A 128 -1.31 -3.30 -1.83
N PHE A 129 -0.16 -3.34 -2.52
CA PHE A 129 1.02 -4.08 -2.06
C PHE A 129 1.59 -3.52 -0.74
N PHE A 130 1.53 -2.21 -0.56
CA PHE A 130 1.89 -1.58 0.71
C PHE A 130 0.94 -2.02 1.85
N TYR A 131 -0.37 -2.13 1.61
CA TYR A 131 -1.32 -2.67 2.59
C TYR A 131 -1.11 -4.17 2.86
N LEU A 132 -0.80 -4.98 1.84
CA LEU A 132 -0.42 -6.40 2.01
C LEU A 132 0.82 -6.59 2.90
N ARG A 133 1.70 -5.57 2.97
CA ARG A 133 2.89 -5.55 3.83
C ARG A 133 2.59 -5.11 5.28
N ILE A 134 1.57 -4.26 5.49
CA ILE A 134 1.16 -3.82 6.84
C ILE A 134 0.32 -4.88 7.55
N PHE A 135 -0.69 -5.43 6.87
CA PHE A 135 -1.75 -6.22 7.51
C PHE A 135 -1.48 -7.72 7.39
N PRO A 136 -1.06 -8.42 8.47
CA PRO A 136 -0.78 -9.85 8.41
C PRO A 136 -2.04 -10.73 8.37
N SER A 137 -3.21 -10.17 8.72
CA SER A 137 -4.49 -10.88 8.82
C SER A 137 -4.86 -11.62 7.53
N THR A 138 -5.07 -12.94 7.61
CA THR A 138 -5.31 -13.83 6.47
C THR A 138 -6.57 -13.45 5.68
N GLY A 139 -7.66 -13.08 6.36
CA GLY A 139 -8.89 -12.61 5.72
C GLY A 139 -8.68 -11.32 4.93
N VAL A 140 -7.93 -10.37 5.49
CA VAL A 140 -7.60 -9.10 4.82
C VAL A 140 -6.69 -9.33 3.61
N ARG A 141 -5.69 -10.21 3.75
CA ARG A 141 -4.79 -10.54 2.63
C ARG A 141 -5.56 -11.19 1.47
N ARG A 142 -6.57 -12.01 1.72
CA ARG A 142 -7.46 -12.55 0.67
C ARG A 142 -8.23 -11.43 -0.06
N ILE A 143 -8.80 -10.48 0.69
CA ILE A 143 -9.51 -9.32 0.13
C ILE A 143 -8.56 -8.42 -0.69
N LEU A 144 -7.36 -8.15 -0.18
CA LEU A 144 -6.34 -7.36 -0.88
C LEU A 144 -5.87 -8.05 -2.17
N TRP A 145 -5.65 -9.37 -2.18
CA TRP A 145 -5.32 -10.11 -3.41
C TRP A 145 -6.46 -10.09 -4.43
N ALA A 146 -7.72 -10.22 -4.00
CA ALA A 146 -8.87 -10.02 -4.89
C ALA A 146 -8.91 -8.57 -5.45
N THR A 147 -8.52 -7.58 -4.63
CA THR A 147 -8.40 -6.18 -5.08
C THR A 147 -7.26 -6.01 -6.10
N VAL A 148 -6.10 -6.65 -5.92
CA VAL A 148 -5.03 -6.68 -6.94
C VAL A 148 -5.56 -7.21 -8.28
N ALA A 149 -6.24 -8.36 -8.26
CA ALA A 149 -6.80 -8.95 -9.49
C ALA A 149 -7.82 -8.01 -10.15
N PHE A 150 -8.71 -7.40 -9.38
CA PHE A 150 -9.69 -6.42 -9.88
C PHE A 150 -9.03 -5.16 -10.45
N THR A 151 -8.01 -4.60 -9.80
CA THR A 151 -7.26 -3.43 -10.30
C THR A 151 -6.53 -3.73 -11.61
N VAL A 152 -5.91 -4.91 -11.74
CA VAL A 152 -5.25 -5.34 -13.00
C VAL A 152 -6.30 -5.54 -14.10
N ALA A 153 -7.41 -6.21 -13.81
CA ALA A 153 -8.49 -6.43 -14.78
C ALA A 153 -9.12 -5.12 -15.25
N TYR A 154 -9.38 -4.17 -14.34
CA TYR A 154 -9.85 -2.82 -14.66
C TYR A 154 -8.87 -2.10 -15.59
N GLY A 155 -7.58 -2.05 -15.22
CA GLY A 155 -6.55 -1.37 -16.01
C GLY A 155 -6.43 -1.94 -17.42
N LEU A 156 -6.33 -3.27 -17.52
CA LEU A 156 -6.25 -3.96 -18.81
C LEU A 156 -7.51 -3.74 -19.66
N THR A 157 -8.70 -3.80 -19.06
CA THR A 157 -9.97 -3.58 -19.79
C THR A 157 -10.01 -2.18 -20.39
N PHE A 158 -9.72 -1.13 -19.61
CA PHE A 158 -9.78 0.24 -20.12
C PHE A 158 -8.64 0.56 -21.11
N ILE A 159 -7.45 -0.04 -20.96
CA ILE A 159 -6.39 0.05 -21.98
C ILE A 159 -6.86 -0.55 -23.31
N LEU A 160 -7.45 -1.75 -23.30
CA LEU A 160 -7.98 -2.39 -24.51
C LEU A 160 -9.15 -1.59 -25.11
N VAL A 161 -10.06 -1.07 -24.29
CA VAL A 161 -11.17 -0.21 -24.73
C VAL A 161 -10.64 1.05 -25.42
N ILE A 162 -9.62 1.72 -24.88
CA ILE A 162 -9.01 2.90 -25.53
C ILE A 162 -8.34 2.50 -26.85
N ILE A 163 -7.55 1.42 -26.89
CA ILE A 163 -6.85 0.97 -28.11
C ILE A 163 -7.85 0.68 -29.25
N PHE A 164 -8.99 0.06 -28.93
CA PHE A 164 -10.00 -0.33 -29.90
C PHE A 164 -11.25 0.58 -29.89
N GLN A 165 -11.15 1.81 -29.37
CA GLN A 165 -12.31 2.71 -29.22
C GLN A 165 -12.88 3.21 -30.55
N CYS A 166 -12.13 3.12 -31.65
CA CYS A 166 -12.58 3.48 -32.99
C CYS A 166 -12.19 2.41 -34.00
N HIS A 167 -13.05 2.20 -35.00
CA HIS A 167 -12.79 1.32 -36.12
C HIS A 167 -12.96 2.11 -37.44
N PRO A 168 -11.88 2.34 -38.22
CA PRO A 168 -10.47 2.04 -37.91
C PRO A 168 -9.90 2.97 -36.82
N VAL A 169 -8.79 2.59 -36.18
CA VAL A 169 -8.22 3.33 -35.01
C VAL A 169 -7.84 4.77 -35.36
N ASN A 170 -7.29 5.00 -36.57
CA ASN A 170 -6.92 6.31 -37.08
C ASN A 170 -8.12 7.27 -37.24
N HIS A 171 -9.34 6.76 -37.33
CA HIS A 171 -10.54 7.60 -37.34
C HIS A 171 -10.65 8.45 -36.06
N PHE A 172 -10.05 8.06 -34.91
CA PHE A 172 -10.13 8.89 -33.70
C PHE A 172 -9.57 10.31 -33.88
N TRP A 173 -8.42 10.44 -34.57
CA TRP A 173 -7.75 11.72 -34.79
C TRP A 173 -8.02 12.32 -36.17
N LEU A 174 -8.65 11.57 -37.09
CA LEU A 174 -9.04 12.06 -38.42
C LEU A 174 -10.50 12.50 -38.51
N LYS A 175 -11.41 11.99 -37.65
CA LYS A 175 -12.87 12.28 -37.69
C LYS A 175 -13.28 13.76 -37.71
N TRP A 176 -12.39 14.68 -37.34
CA TRP A 176 -12.69 16.11 -37.29
C TRP A 176 -12.94 16.70 -38.69
N ASP A 177 -12.38 16.10 -39.74
CA ASP A 177 -12.55 16.55 -41.12
C ASP A 177 -13.87 16.08 -41.77
N GLY A 178 -14.52 15.06 -41.21
CA GLY A 178 -15.72 14.44 -41.77
C GLY A 178 -15.54 13.73 -43.11
N MET A 179 -14.28 13.53 -43.56
CA MET A 179 -13.94 12.85 -44.81
C MET A 179 -13.70 11.35 -44.61
N HIS A 180 -13.26 10.96 -43.41
CA HIS A 180 -12.93 9.58 -43.08
C HIS A 180 -14.13 8.84 -42.51
N GLU A 181 -14.61 7.81 -43.21
CA GLU A 181 -15.65 6.92 -42.69
C GLU A 181 -15.11 6.05 -41.54
N GLY A 182 -15.92 5.88 -40.50
CA GLY A 182 -15.57 5.10 -39.32
C GLY A 182 -16.62 5.23 -38.23
N SER A 183 -16.46 4.45 -37.17
CA SER A 183 -17.29 4.53 -35.96
C SER A 183 -16.40 4.54 -34.72
N CYS A 184 -16.81 5.31 -33.72
CA CYS A 184 -16.14 5.40 -32.42
C CYS A 184 -17.13 5.19 -31.28
N ILE A 185 -16.68 4.52 -30.23
CA ILE A 185 -17.35 4.50 -28.93
C ILE A 185 -17.35 5.93 -28.35
N SER A 186 -18.38 6.27 -27.58
CA SER A 186 -18.49 7.61 -26.97
C SER A 186 -17.37 7.84 -25.95
N VAL A 187 -16.49 8.79 -26.24
CA VAL A 187 -15.37 9.21 -25.36
C VAL A 187 -15.89 9.59 -23.98
N ASN A 188 -17.01 10.32 -23.92
CA ASN A 188 -17.68 10.69 -22.67
C ASN A 188 -18.18 9.47 -21.90
N GLY A 189 -18.71 8.44 -22.58
CA GLY A 189 -19.14 7.19 -21.94
C GLY A 189 -17.98 6.42 -21.32
N ILE A 190 -16.84 6.33 -22.03
CA ILE A 190 -15.60 5.75 -21.50
C ILE A 190 -15.09 6.57 -20.30
N ALA A 191 -15.09 7.91 -20.41
CA ALA A 191 -14.64 8.80 -19.34
C ALA A 191 -15.53 8.71 -18.09
N TRP A 192 -16.85 8.71 -18.24
CA TRP A 192 -17.78 8.64 -17.09
C TRP A 192 -17.74 7.28 -16.39
N SER A 193 -17.76 6.19 -17.15
CA SER A 193 -17.72 4.82 -16.59
C SER A 193 -16.40 4.54 -15.87
N SER A 194 -15.25 4.86 -16.49
CA SER A 194 -13.95 4.73 -15.84
C SER A 194 -13.84 5.59 -14.59
N SER A 195 -14.35 6.83 -14.61
CA SER A 195 -14.30 7.73 -13.45
C SER A 195 -15.15 7.24 -12.28
N ALA A 196 -16.35 6.75 -12.54
CA ALA A 196 -17.21 6.17 -11.50
C ALA A 196 -16.57 4.92 -10.86
N ILE A 197 -16.03 4.01 -11.67
CA ILE A 197 -15.34 2.81 -11.18
C ILE A 197 -14.05 3.19 -10.44
N ASN A 198 -13.32 4.21 -10.90
CA ASN A 198 -12.11 4.70 -10.24
C ASN A 198 -12.40 5.19 -8.81
N ILE A 199 -13.40 6.06 -8.65
CA ILE A 199 -13.85 6.59 -7.35
C ILE A 199 -14.28 5.44 -6.42
N ALA A 200 -15.06 4.48 -6.94
CA ALA A 200 -15.47 3.30 -6.18
C ALA A 200 -14.25 2.47 -5.71
N MET A 201 -13.23 2.34 -6.56
CA MET A 201 -11.99 1.64 -6.21
C MET A 201 -11.16 2.40 -5.18
N ASP A 202 -11.10 3.74 -5.24
CA ASP A 202 -10.43 4.57 -4.23
C ASP A 202 -11.12 4.47 -2.87
N LEU A 203 -12.45 4.58 -2.82
CA LEU A 203 -13.25 4.38 -1.61
C LEU A 203 -13.07 2.96 -1.03
N TRP A 204 -13.01 1.94 -1.89
CA TRP A 204 -12.77 0.55 -1.47
C TRP A 204 -11.38 0.38 -0.84
N ILE A 205 -10.34 0.83 -1.53
CA ILE A 205 -8.95 0.77 -1.04
C ILE A 205 -8.82 1.52 0.30
N LEU A 206 -9.45 2.69 0.42
CA LEU A 206 -9.53 3.48 1.65
C LEU A 206 -10.28 2.75 2.80
N GLY A 207 -11.34 2.01 2.48
CA GLY A 207 -12.17 1.29 3.44
C GLY A 207 -11.48 0.08 4.08
N VAL A 208 -10.59 -0.61 3.37
CA VAL A 208 -9.86 -1.78 3.89
C VAL A 208 -9.12 -1.49 5.22
N PRO A 209 -8.21 -0.51 5.33
CA PRO A 209 -7.52 -0.22 6.59
C PRO A 209 -8.46 0.26 7.71
N LEU A 210 -9.52 1.03 7.38
CA LEU A 210 -10.52 1.46 8.36
C LEU A 210 -11.25 0.29 9.01
N SER A 211 -11.61 -0.74 8.23
CA SER A 211 -12.29 -1.94 8.74
C SER A 211 -11.47 -2.67 9.80
N GLN A 212 -10.13 -2.61 9.69
CA GLN A 212 -9.20 -3.27 10.60
C GLN A 212 -8.89 -2.42 11.84
N LEU A 213 -8.85 -1.09 11.70
CA LEU A 213 -8.68 -0.18 12.84
C LEU A 213 -9.75 -0.35 13.92
N LYS A 214 -11.00 -0.69 13.54
CA LYS A 214 -12.09 -0.94 14.50
C LYS A 214 -11.95 -2.26 15.27
N LYS A 215 -11.13 -3.20 14.81
CA LYS A 215 -11.06 -4.58 15.34
C LYS A 215 -9.75 -4.90 16.09
N MET A 216 -8.83 -3.96 16.21
CA MET A 216 -7.48 -4.24 16.72
C MET A 216 -6.95 -3.11 17.61
N ASN A 217 -6.62 -3.45 18.86
CA ASN A 217 -5.94 -2.58 19.82
C ASN A 217 -4.50 -2.30 19.36
N LEU A 218 -4.35 -1.36 18.42
CA LEU A 218 -3.06 -0.89 17.94
C LEU A 218 -2.54 0.28 18.79
N ASP A 219 -1.24 0.26 19.09
CA ASP A 219 -0.53 1.37 19.72
C ASP A 219 -0.89 2.72 19.09
N TRP A 220 -1.06 3.76 19.91
CA TRP A 220 -1.41 5.11 19.44
C TRP A 220 -0.52 5.60 18.28
N LYS A 221 0.79 5.31 18.34
CA LYS A 221 1.76 5.65 17.29
C LYS A 221 1.47 4.98 15.93
N LYS A 222 0.88 3.77 15.92
CA LYS A 222 0.41 3.09 14.70
C LYS A 222 -0.90 3.71 14.21
N LYS A 223 -1.82 4.02 15.13
CA LYS A 223 -3.11 4.68 14.86
C LYS A 223 -2.94 6.03 14.14
N VAL A 224 -2.05 6.90 14.63
CA VAL A 224 -1.71 8.19 13.98
C VAL A 224 -1.19 8.00 12.54
N GLY A 225 -0.37 6.96 12.32
CA GLY A 225 0.17 6.67 11.00
C GLY A 225 -0.86 6.25 9.96
N ILE A 226 -1.83 5.43 10.38
CA ILE A 226 -2.93 5.00 9.52
C ILE A 226 -3.91 6.17 9.32
N GLY A 227 -4.10 7.02 10.34
CA GLY A 227 -4.86 8.27 10.24
C GLY A 227 -4.30 9.22 9.16
N MET A 228 -2.99 9.46 9.13
CA MET A 228 -2.37 10.29 8.07
C MET A 228 -2.59 9.70 6.66
N MET A 229 -2.46 8.37 6.50
CA MET A 229 -2.74 7.72 5.22
C MET A 229 -4.21 7.83 4.81
N PHE A 230 -5.12 7.73 5.78
CA PHE A 230 -6.55 7.91 5.56
C PHE A 230 -6.88 9.33 5.08
N SER A 231 -6.36 10.37 5.75
CA SER A 231 -6.59 11.77 5.34
C SER A 231 -6.16 12.04 3.89
N VAL A 232 -5.01 11.51 3.47
CA VAL A 232 -4.53 11.69 2.09
C VAL A 232 -5.34 10.85 1.09
N GLY A 233 -5.78 9.64 1.46
CA GLY A 233 -6.66 8.83 0.62
C GLY A 233 -8.07 9.45 0.43
N VAL A 234 -8.62 10.11 1.45
CA VAL A 234 -9.83 10.95 1.31
C VAL A 234 -9.57 12.08 0.31
N PHE A 235 -8.43 12.76 0.41
CA PHE A 235 -8.07 13.85 -0.51
C PHE A 235 -7.94 13.37 -1.97
N VAL A 236 -7.30 12.22 -2.22
CA VAL A 236 -7.26 11.57 -3.55
C VAL A 236 -8.67 11.28 -4.07
N THR A 237 -9.55 10.77 -3.22
CA THR A 237 -10.95 10.48 -3.59
C THR A 237 -11.69 11.76 -4.00
N VAL A 238 -11.49 12.88 -3.30
CA VAL A 238 -12.07 14.19 -3.65
C VAL A 238 -11.54 14.69 -5.01
N MET A 239 -10.24 14.51 -5.31
CA MET A 239 -9.70 14.85 -6.65
C MET A 239 -10.35 14.01 -7.75
N SER A 240 -10.59 12.72 -7.48
CA SER A 240 -11.25 11.80 -8.41
C SER A 240 -12.71 12.22 -8.68
N ILE A 241 -13.42 12.75 -7.68
CA ILE A 241 -14.77 13.33 -7.83
C ILE A 241 -14.74 14.60 -8.68
N PHE A 242 -13.78 15.51 -8.45
CA PHE A 242 -13.63 16.71 -9.31
C PHE A 242 -13.31 16.35 -10.77
N ARG A 243 -12.54 15.28 -11.00
CA ARG A 243 -12.28 14.75 -12.34
C ARG A 243 -13.57 14.24 -13.00
N LEU A 244 -14.39 13.46 -12.29
CA LEU A 244 -15.71 13.03 -12.81
C LEU A 244 -16.61 14.24 -13.13
N TYR A 245 -16.69 15.23 -12.24
CA TYR A 245 -17.45 16.46 -12.48
C TYR A 245 -16.99 17.17 -13.75
N ALA A 246 -15.67 17.33 -13.94
CA ALA A 246 -15.13 17.93 -15.16
C ALA A 246 -15.43 17.09 -16.42
N CYS A 247 -15.40 15.75 -16.34
CA CYS A 247 -15.81 14.88 -17.45
C CYS A 247 -17.30 15.02 -17.79
N VAL A 248 -18.16 15.23 -16.79
CA VAL A 248 -19.60 15.44 -17.00
C VAL A 248 -19.87 16.80 -17.62
N VAL A 249 -19.26 17.88 -17.11
CA VAL A 249 -19.38 19.22 -17.68
C VAL A 249 -18.87 19.26 -19.13
N ALA A 250 -17.71 18.68 -19.41
CA ALA A 250 -17.16 18.59 -20.77
C ALA A 250 -17.93 17.65 -21.71
N GLY A 251 -18.81 16.80 -21.17
CA GLY A 251 -19.69 15.92 -21.94
C GLY A 251 -21.09 16.47 -22.18
N LEU A 252 -21.49 17.49 -21.41
CA LEU A 252 -22.76 18.22 -21.53
C LEU A 252 -22.60 19.61 -22.19
N SER A 253 -21.37 20.02 -22.50
CA SER A 253 -21.11 21.28 -23.18
C SER A 253 -21.58 21.22 -24.64
N HIS A 254 -22.56 22.07 -24.97
CA HIS A 254 -23.03 22.25 -26.36
C HIS A 254 -22.11 23.17 -27.19
N THR A 255 -21.05 23.71 -26.56
CA THR A 255 -19.97 24.41 -27.26
C THR A 255 -19.17 23.40 -28.08
N ASN A 256 -19.08 23.62 -29.39
CA ASN A 256 -18.29 22.78 -30.30
C ASN A 256 -16.77 23.04 -30.14
N ASN A 257 -16.26 22.97 -28.89
CA ASN A 257 -14.98 23.53 -28.45
C ASN A 257 -14.18 22.52 -27.60
N TYR A 258 -14.14 21.27 -28.09
CA TYR A 258 -13.57 20.11 -27.39
C TYR A 258 -12.18 20.33 -26.76
N SER A 259 -11.30 21.09 -27.43
CA SER A 259 -9.95 21.43 -26.94
C SER A 259 -9.95 22.21 -25.63
N GLN A 260 -10.96 23.03 -25.38
CA GLN A 260 -11.13 23.82 -24.15
C GLN A 260 -11.90 23.04 -23.08
N ASP A 261 -12.92 22.29 -23.49
CA ASP A 261 -13.75 21.49 -22.57
C ASP A 261 -12.95 20.34 -21.93
N TYR A 262 -12.17 19.60 -22.72
CA TYR A 262 -11.28 18.55 -22.21
C TYR A 262 -10.04 19.07 -21.45
N LEU A 263 -9.76 20.38 -21.45
CA LEU A 263 -8.70 20.97 -20.61
C LEU A 263 -9.00 20.79 -19.12
N ALA A 264 -10.27 20.94 -18.72
CA ALA A 264 -10.67 20.76 -17.33
C ALA A 264 -10.46 19.31 -16.88
N MET A 265 -10.92 18.34 -17.68
CA MET A 265 -10.67 16.91 -17.46
C MET A 265 -9.17 16.62 -17.33
N SER A 266 -8.35 17.13 -18.25
CA SER A 266 -6.91 16.86 -18.28
C SER A 266 -6.19 17.44 -17.06
N LYS A 267 -6.52 18.67 -16.64
CA LYS A 267 -6.00 19.28 -15.39
C LYS A 267 -6.30 18.41 -14.17
N TRP A 268 -7.55 17.96 -14.00
CA TRP A 268 -7.93 17.12 -12.85
C TRP A 268 -7.30 15.73 -12.90
N SER A 269 -7.12 15.13 -14.08
CA SER A 269 -6.36 13.88 -14.25
C SER A 269 -4.90 14.02 -13.82
N THR A 270 -4.22 15.10 -14.22
CA THR A 270 -2.84 15.40 -13.80
C THR A 270 -2.76 15.59 -12.29
N ILE A 271 -3.72 16.30 -11.67
CA ILE A 271 -3.78 16.48 -10.22
C ILE A 271 -3.99 15.13 -9.50
N GLU A 272 -4.98 14.35 -9.91
CA GLU A 272 -5.34 13.04 -9.35
C GLU A 272 -4.12 12.08 -9.32
N LEU A 273 -3.40 11.97 -10.44
CA LEU A 273 -2.21 11.11 -10.56
C LEU A 273 -1.05 11.57 -9.68
N ASN A 274 -0.72 12.87 -9.69
CA ASN A 274 0.38 13.41 -8.88
C ASN A 274 0.09 13.32 -7.38
N VAL A 275 -1.12 13.68 -6.95
CA VAL A 275 -1.56 13.55 -5.55
C VAL A 275 -1.58 12.08 -5.12
N GLY A 276 -1.97 11.15 -6.00
CA GLY A 276 -1.86 9.71 -5.76
C GLY A 276 -0.41 9.24 -5.54
N ILE A 277 0.55 9.75 -6.33
CA ILE A 277 1.98 9.48 -6.13
C ILE A 277 2.44 10.00 -4.76
N TRP A 278 2.05 11.21 -4.37
CA TRP A 278 2.38 11.75 -3.04
C TRP A 278 1.80 10.87 -1.93
N CYS A 279 0.54 10.44 -2.06
CA CYS A 279 -0.12 9.49 -1.15
C CYS A 279 0.65 8.17 -1.02
N ALA A 280 1.14 7.62 -2.13
CA ALA A 280 1.95 6.40 -2.12
C ALA A 280 3.35 6.61 -1.52
N CYS A 281 3.88 7.84 -1.50
CA CYS A 281 5.15 8.18 -0.85
C CYS A 281 5.04 8.47 0.66
N MET A 282 3.88 8.97 1.14
CA MET A 282 3.62 9.28 2.56
C MET A 282 4.01 8.18 3.57
N PRO A 283 3.81 6.87 3.32
CA PRO A 283 4.24 5.84 4.26
C PRO A 283 5.73 5.80 4.54
N THR A 284 6.55 6.06 3.51
CA THR A 284 8.01 6.09 3.66
C THR A 284 8.44 7.41 4.30
N LEU A 285 7.76 8.52 3.97
CA LEU A 285 7.98 9.82 4.62
C LEU A 285 7.72 9.76 6.13
N ARG A 286 6.66 9.07 6.58
CA ARG A 286 6.42 8.81 8.00
C ARG A 286 7.58 8.08 8.67
N VAL A 287 8.14 7.06 8.01
CA VAL A 287 9.30 6.31 8.54
C VAL A 287 10.51 7.24 8.66
N LEU A 288 10.76 8.11 7.67
CA LEU A 288 11.81 9.13 7.74
C LEU A 288 11.58 10.12 8.90
N LEU A 289 10.38 10.67 9.05
CA LEU A 289 10.07 11.66 10.10
C LEU A 289 10.28 11.09 11.51
N VAL A 290 9.83 9.86 11.77
CA VAL A 290 10.07 9.14 13.04
C VAL A 290 11.57 8.94 13.31
N ARG A 291 12.37 8.80 12.26
CA ARG A 291 13.82 8.53 12.32
C ARG A 291 14.65 9.79 12.50
N LEU A 292 14.27 10.87 11.82
CA LEU A 292 14.96 12.16 11.79
C LEU A 292 14.62 13.03 13.01
N PHE A 293 13.39 12.96 13.50
CA PHE A 293 12.91 13.70 14.67
C PHE A 293 12.48 12.77 15.83
N PRO A 294 13.41 11.95 16.39
CA PRO A 294 13.07 11.01 17.47
C PRO A 294 12.60 11.72 18.75
N LYS A 295 12.98 13.00 18.94
CA LYS A 295 12.54 13.84 20.06
C LYS A 295 11.11 14.36 19.91
N VAL A 296 10.55 14.43 18.70
CA VAL A 296 9.19 14.97 18.45
C VAL A 296 8.13 13.86 18.47
N LEU A 297 8.46 12.63 18.05
CA LEU A 297 7.52 11.48 18.03
C LEU A 297 7.74 10.42 19.12
N GLY A 298 8.68 10.66 20.04
CA GLY A 298 8.91 9.85 21.23
C GLY A 298 9.62 8.51 20.95
N THR A 299 10.77 8.33 21.59
CA THR A 299 11.67 7.18 21.49
C THR A 299 10.97 5.82 21.50
N SER A 300 11.34 4.93 20.56
CA SER A 300 11.32 3.49 20.80
C SER A 300 12.23 2.74 19.82
N LYS A 301 13.40 2.29 20.28
CA LYS A 301 14.48 1.68 19.47
C LYS A 301 14.18 0.23 19.02
N LYS A 302 12.93 -0.24 19.05
CA LYS A 302 12.58 -1.69 18.95
C LYS A 302 12.17 -2.20 17.55
N TYR A 303 12.28 -1.38 16.49
CA TYR A 303 11.82 -1.72 15.14
C TYR A 303 12.83 -2.46 14.22
N LEU A 304 13.99 -2.91 14.74
CA LEU A 304 15.12 -3.38 13.92
C LEU A 304 15.70 -4.76 14.32
N ARG A 305 14.93 -5.63 14.97
CA ARG A 305 15.33 -7.03 15.23
C ARG A 305 14.39 -8.05 14.59
N TYR A 306 14.19 -7.92 13.28
CA TYR A 306 13.59 -8.96 12.44
C TYR A 306 14.38 -9.02 11.13
N GLY A 307 15.06 -10.14 10.86
CA GLY A 307 15.91 -10.28 9.66
C GLY A 307 17.41 -10.54 9.89
N SER A 308 17.80 -11.24 10.97
CA SER A 308 19.06 -11.99 10.98
C SER A 308 18.97 -13.18 11.93
N LYS A 309 18.65 -14.35 11.36
CA LYS A 309 18.92 -15.65 11.97
C LYS A 309 20.19 -16.20 11.30
N ASN A 310 21.35 -15.72 11.71
CA ASN A 310 22.56 -16.52 11.53
C ASN A 310 22.58 -17.58 12.62
N THR A 311 22.51 -18.84 12.20
CA THR A 311 22.49 -20.02 13.06
C THR A 311 23.88 -20.25 13.65
N GLY A 312 24.20 -19.50 14.71
CA GLY A 312 25.42 -19.66 15.51
C GLY A 312 25.32 -20.88 16.42
N GLN A 313 25.82 -22.02 15.96
CA GLN A 313 25.89 -23.28 16.70
C GLN A 313 26.94 -23.20 17.82
N PRO A 314 26.61 -23.48 19.09
CA PRO A 314 27.61 -23.57 20.15
C PRO A 314 28.30 -24.93 20.10
N THR A 315 29.44 -25.02 19.42
CA THR A 315 30.32 -26.20 19.48
C THR A 315 31.09 -26.23 20.80
N GLY A 316 30.65 -27.06 21.74
CA GLY A 316 31.43 -27.37 22.94
C GLY A 316 32.39 -28.53 22.67
N ALA A 317 33.69 -28.29 22.83
CA ALA A 317 34.71 -29.30 23.14
C ALA A 317 36.09 -28.65 23.37
N LYS A 318 36.68 -28.84 24.55
CA LYS A 318 38.08 -29.30 24.75
C LYS A 318 38.38 -29.55 26.23
N THR A 319 39.31 -30.46 26.47
CA THR A 319 39.52 -31.24 27.70
C THR A 319 40.86 -30.90 28.37
N ALA A 320 41.08 -31.41 29.60
CA ALA A 320 42.29 -31.36 30.46
C ALA A 320 42.49 -30.03 31.22
N GLY A 321 42.87 -29.97 32.50
CA GLY A 321 43.11 -30.97 33.57
C GLY A 321 43.31 -30.23 34.93
N ASN A 322 43.79 -30.78 36.05
CA ASN A 322 44.15 -32.15 36.47
C ASN A 322 44.28 -32.21 38.03
N ASN A 323 44.56 -33.40 38.60
CA ASN A 323 45.04 -33.69 39.99
C ASN A 323 44.09 -33.55 41.20
N ASN A 324 43.93 -34.68 41.91
CA ASN A 324 44.06 -34.95 43.36
C ASN A 324 44.25 -33.73 44.28
N SER A 325 43.64 -33.66 45.48
CA SER A 325 43.82 -34.65 46.56
C SER A 325 42.81 -34.50 47.72
N ASP A 326 42.42 -35.64 48.29
CA ASP A 326 42.34 -35.95 49.73
C ASP A 326 41.68 -34.98 50.75
N ASP A 327 40.66 -35.55 51.39
CA ASP A 327 40.57 -35.77 52.85
C ASP A 327 39.53 -34.99 53.70
N HIS A 328 39.00 -35.75 54.69
CA HIS A 328 38.35 -35.35 55.95
C HIS A 328 37.14 -34.38 55.93
N SER A 329 36.20 -34.42 56.90
CA SER A 329 35.68 -35.48 57.78
C SER A 329 34.47 -34.89 58.54
N LYS A 330 33.49 -35.72 58.95
CA LYS A 330 32.45 -35.44 60.00
C LYS A 330 31.51 -34.23 59.72
N GLY A 331 30.25 -34.20 60.16
CA GLY A 331 29.47 -35.09 61.02
C GLY A 331 28.48 -34.27 61.86
N ARG A 332 27.43 -34.92 62.40
CA ARG A 332 26.27 -34.36 63.16
C ARG A 332 25.23 -33.64 62.29
N ASN A 333 23.95 -34.04 62.23
CA ASN A 333 22.94 -34.29 63.28
C ASN A 333 22.66 -33.10 64.21
N ARG A 334 21.48 -32.47 64.07
CA ARG A 334 20.44 -32.58 65.11
C ARG A 334 19.04 -32.17 64.63
N SER A 335 18.06 -32.75 65.31
CA SER A 335 16.62 -32.63 65.14
C SER A 335 15.98 -31.66 66.16
N GLY A 336 14.80 -31.11 65.87
CA GLY A 336 13.96 -30.38 66.82
C GLY A 336 12.73 -29.73 66.15
N PRO A 337 11.55 -29.61 66.81
CA PRO A 337 10.27 -29.72 66.08
C PRO A 337 9.17 -28.65 66.36
N ASN A 338 8.08 -28.73 65.56
CA ASN A 338 6.69 -28.29 65.83
C ASN A 338 6.34 -26.76 65.82
N PRO A 339 5.04 -26.35 65.79
CA PRO A 339 3.94 -26.75 64.87
C PRO A 339 3.02 -25.54 64.46
N PHE A 340 1.77 -25.82 63.99
CA PHE A 340 0.68 -24.89 63.53
C PHE A 340 0.91 -24.22 62.16
N ALA A 341 -0.09 -23.98 61.29
CA ALA A 341 -1.52 -24.37 61.14
C ALA A 341 -1.76 -24.54 59.61
N GLY A 342 -2.76 -25.22 59.01
CA GLY A 342 -4.17 -25.46 59.35
C GLY A 342 -5.04 -24.84 58.24
N GLY A 343 -5.81 -25.64 57.47
CA GLY A 343 -6.79 -25.09 56.50
C GLY A 343 -7.06 -25.89 55.22
N ALA A 344 -8.09 -26.74 55.25
CA ALA A 344 -9.00 -27.14 54.15
C ALA A 344 -8.44 -27.57 52.77
N GLU A 345 -8.36 -28.90 52.54
CA GLU A 345 -8.45 -29.49 51.20
C GLU A 345 -9.92 -29.66 50.78
N HIS A 346 -10.27 -29.26 49.56
CA HIS A 346 -11.61 -29.47 48.98
C HIS A 346 -11.54 -30.47 47.81
N HIS A 347 -11.79 -31.75 48.08
CA HIS A 347 -11.83 -32.78 47.05
C HIS A 347 -13.05 -32.61 46.12
N ILE A 348 -12.81 -32.48 44.81
CA ILE A 348 -13.82 -32.74 43.78
C ILE A 348 -13.32 -33.87 42.88
N GLY A 349 -14.15 -34.90 42.74
CA GLY A 349 -13.79 -36.16 42.09
C GLY A 349 -13.62 -36.05 40.57
N LYS A 350 -12.70 -36.83 40.02
CA LYS A 350 -12.56 -37.03 38.58
C LYS A 350 -13.61 -38.03 38.08
N THR A 351 -14.64 -37.54 37.39
CA THR A 351 -15.34 -38.34 36.37
C THR A 351 -14.37 -38.61 35.22
N GLY A 352 -14.26 -39.87 34.80
CA GLY A 352 -13.26 -40.29 33.82
C GLY A 352 -13.75 -40.15 32.38
N GLN A 353 -12.84 -39.80 31.47
CA GLN A 353 -12.95 -40.23 30.07
C GLN A 353 -11.58 -40.36 29.39
N SER A 354 -11.37 -41.54 28.78
CA SER A 354 -10.40 -41.89 27.74
C SER A 354 -8.95 -41.40 27.90
N ARG A 355 -8.09 -42.23 28.52
CA ARG A 355 -6.64 -42.22 28.26
C ARG A 355 -6.35 -43.21 27.14
N ALA A 356 -5.90 -42.71 25.98
CA ALA A 356 -5.35 -43.58 24.94
C ALA A 356 -4.13 -44.33 25.46
N ARG A 357 -4.01 -45.61 25.09
CA ARG A 357 -2.89 -46.48 25.47
C ARG A 357 -1.61 -45.95 24.81
N VAL A 358 -0.58 -45.69 25.60
CA VAL A 358 0.78 -45.36 25.12
C VAL A 358 1.71 -46.48 25.60
N ASP A 359 2.59 -46.93 24.71
CA ASP A 359 3.42 -48.12 24.93
C ASP A 359 4.50 -47.93 26.01
N PRO A 360 5.01 -49.03 26.63
CA PRO A 360 5.76 -48.95 27.89
C PRO A 360 7.22 -48.48 27.78
N ILE A 361 7.67 -48.01 26.62
CA ILE A 361 9.08 -47.72 26.32
C ILE A 361 9.22 -46.27 25.85
N GLY A 362 9.16 -45.34 26.80
CA GLY A 362 9.39 -43.92 26.58
C GLY A 362 9.46 -43.13 27.90
N ILE A 363 10.37 -42.17 27.99
CA ILE A 363 10.49 -41.30 29.17
C ILE A 363 9.40 -40.22 29.10
N THR A 364 8.35 -40.36 29.89
CA THR A 364 7.34 -39.30 30.08
C THR A 364 7.86 -38.26 31.07
N CYS A 365 8.08 -37.02 30.59
CA CYS A 365 8.45 -35.89 31.42
C CYS A 365 7.20 -35.03 31.69
N ASP A 366 6.68 -35.08 32.92
CA ASP A 366 5.61 -34.20 33.37
C ASP A 366 6.21 -32.92 34.00
N ARG A 367 5.55 -31.77 33.81
CA ARG A 367 6.00 -30.49 34.35
C ARG A 367 4.83 -29.71 34.91
N THR A 368 4.76 -29.67 36.23
CA THR A 368 3.92 -28.75 36.99
C THR A 368 4.56 -27.35 37.01
N TYR A 369 3.74 -26.32 36.90
CA TYR A 369 4.14 -24.92 37.09
C TYR A 369 3.21 -24.29 38.13
N GLU A 370 3.77 -23.51 39.04
CA GLU A 370 3.03 -22.67 39.97
C GLU A 370 3.14 -21.21 39.48
N VAL A 371 2.02 -20.48 39.50
CA VAL A 371 1.93 -19.11 38.99
C VAL A 371 1.44 -18.22 40.12
N GLU A 372 2.37 -17.46 40.68
CA GLU A 372 2.10 -16.49 41.74
C GLU A 372 1.70 -15.14 41.12
N TYR A 373 0.53 -14.63 41.51
CA TYR A 373 0.01 -13.33 41.04
C TYR A 373 0.26 -12.27 42.12
N GLY A 374 1.15 -11.32 41.84
CA GLY A 374 1.34 -10.16 42.70
C GLY A 374 0.21 -9.15 42.53
N MET A 375 -0.60 -8.94 43.58
CA MET A 375 -1.55 -7.82 43.63
C MET A 375 -0.79 -6.49 43.80
N ALA A 376 -0.88 -5.63 42.80
CA ALA A 376 -0.51 -4.22 42.87
C ALA A 376 -1.54 -3.43 42.04
N ASP A 377 -2.01 -2.29 42.55
CA ASP A 377 -3.23 -1.59 42.10
C ASP A 377 -3.11 -0.79 40.78
N ASP A 378 -2.36 -1.30 39.79
CA ASP A 378 -2.31 -0.76 38.42
C ASP A 378 -2.63 -1.89 37.40
N ASP A 379 -3.55 -1.62 36.47
CA ASP A 379 -4.14 -2.55 35.48
C ASP A 379 -3.17 -3.05 34.37
N GLU A 380 -1.96 -3.48 34.74
CA GLU A 380 -0.94 -4.05 33.85
C GLU A 380 -0.52 -5.44 34.33
N THR A 381 -1.12 -6.50 33.76
CA THR A 381 -0.66 -7.89 34.00
C THR A 381 0.71 -8.14 33.36
N TYR A 382 1.77 -7.88 34.10
CA TYR A 382 3.15 -8.11 33.67
C TYR A 382 3.51 -9.61 33.73
N LEU A 383 4.01 -10.15 32.61
CA LEU A 383 4.62 -11.48 32.59
C LEU A 383 5.99 -11.45 33.27
N VAL A 384 6.05 -11.91 34.52
CA VAL A 384 7.31 -12.10 35.25
C VAL A 384 8.19 -13.13 34.53
N HIS A 385 9.50 -12.89 34.51
CA HIS A 385 10.44 -13.73 33.79
C HIS A 385 10.58 -15.10 34.48
N LEU A 386 10.33 -16.19 33.74
CA LEU A 386 10.40 -17.56 34.26
C LEU A 386 11.77 -17.86 34.89
N LYS A 387 11.79 -18.21 36.18
CA LYS A 387 12.98 -18.73 36.86
C LYS A 387 12.95 -20.26 36.79
N THR A 388 13.70 -20.86 35.86
CA THR A 388 13.83 -22.31 35.79
C THR A 388 14.56 -22.83 37.03
N MET A 389 13.87 -23.55 37.90
CA MET A 389 14.53 -24.31 38.98
C MET A 389 15.40 -25.42 38.37
N ASN A 390 16.66 -25.44 38.77
CA ASN A 390 17.63 -26.43 38.32
C ASN A 390 17.62 -27.61 39.31
N HIS A 391 16.70 -28.56 39.12
CA HIS A 391 16.63 -29.75 39.97
C HIS A 391 17.75 -30.73 39.62
N GLY A 392 18.77 -30.78 40.47
CA GLY A 392 19.84 -31.78 40.38
C GLY A 392 19.30 -33.19 40.57
N SER A 393 19.67 -34.09 39.65
CA SER A 393 19.33 -35.51 39.72
C SER A 393 19.86 -36.16 41.00
N LYS A 394 18.96 -36.75 41.80
CA LYS A 394 19.28 -37.83 42.73
C LYS A 394 18.59 -39.10 42.25
N SER A 395 19.37 -40.02 41.71
CA SER A 395 18.94 -41.37 41.38
C SER A 395 18.81 -42.19 42.66
N THR A 396 17.59 -42.62 43.00
CA THR A 396 17.34 -43.67 44.00
C THR A 396 16.74 -44.88 43.31
N ASN A 397 17.54 -45.91 43.09
CA ASN A 397 17.04 -47.26 42.76
C ASN A 397 16.92 -48.07 44.06
N SER A 398 15.72 -48.56 44.31
CA SER A 398 15.41 -49.74 45.14
C SER A 398 15.88 -51.02 44.39
N LEU A 399 16.00 -52.22 44.96
CA LEU A 399 15.09 -53.03 45.80
C LEU A 399 15.90 -54.14 46.53
N PRO A 400 15.30 -54.88 47.49
CA PRO A 400 15.97 -55.99 48.18
C PRO A 400 15.90 -57.31 47.39
N ARG A 401 16.76 -58.28 47.75
CA ARG A 401 16.53 -59.71 47.48
C ARG A 401 17.14 -60.56 48.60
N SER A 402 16.38 -61.54 49.05
CA SER A 402 16.73 -62.50 50.11
C SER A 402 17.64 -63.63 49.61
N GLU A 403 18.41 -64.17 50.55
CA GLU A 403 18.82 -65.58 50.73
C GLU A 403 19.15 -66.42 49.48
N ASP A 404 20.39 -66.92 49.40
CA ASP A 404 20.64 -68.31 49.83
C ASP A 404 22.15 -68.58 50.08
N SER A 405 22.46 -69.76 50.62
CA SER A 405 23.75 -70.10 51.25
C SER A 405 24.53 -71.21 50.52
N VAL A 406 25.87 -71.14 50.62
CA VAL A 406 26.89 -72.21 50.87
C VAL A 406 28.28 -71.59 50.76
#